data_AF-A0A357R4Z9-F1
#
_entry.id   AF-A0A357R4Z9-F1
#
_cell.length_a   1.000
_cell.length_b   1.000
_cell.length_c   1.000
_cell.angle_alpha   90.00
_cell.angle_beta   90.00
_cell.angle_gamma   90.00
#
_symmetry.space_group_name_H-M   'P 1'
#
loop_
_entity.id
_entity.type
_entity.pdbx_description
1 polymer ?
#
loop_
_entity_poly.entity_id
_entity_poly.type
_entity_poly.pdbx_seq_one_letter_code
_entity_poly.pdbx_strand_id
1 'polypeptide(L)' 'HQFERYIKMSKKIPADTLLSVSEVEEPGRLADLISSHLSLKVEQKQQMLEAISTTQRLELLTEILAKENEMLEV' A
#
# COMPACT_ATOMS: atom_id res chain seq x y z
N HIS A 1 5.08 -6.39 -6.71
CA HIS A 1 4.49 -6.01 -8.02
C HIS A 1 3.16 -5.25 -7.94
N GLN A 2 2.25 -5.52 -6.98
CA GLN A 2 0.97 -4.81 -6.84
C GLN A 2 1.11 -3.27 -6.66
N PHE A 3 2.02 -2.84 -5.78
CA PHE A 3 2.25 -1.42 -5.51
C PHE A 3 2.89 -0.66 -6.69
N GLU A 4 3.82 -1.28 -7.40
CA GLU A 4 4.41 -0.71 -8.63
C GLU A 4 3.34 -0.44 -9.69
N ARG A 5 2.40 -1.39 -9.87
CA ARG A 5 1.27 -1.23 -10.78
C ARG A 5 0.36 -0.09 -10.34
N TYR A 6 0.08 0.01 -9.04
CA TYR A 6 -0.68 1.13 -8.48
C TYR A 6 -0.03 2.50 -8.75
N ILE A 7 1.29 2.63 -8.55
CA ILE A 7 2.01 3.88 -8.85
C ILE A 7 1.89 4.24 -10.33
N LYS A 8 2.10 3.27 -11.23
CA LYS A 8 2.00 3.49 -12.68
C LYS A 8 0.60 3.96 -13.11
N MET A 9 -0.45 3.46 -12.46
CA MET A 9 -1.84 3.78 -12.79
C MET A 9 -2.33 5.08 -12.14
N SER A 10 -2.01 5.28 -10.86
CA SER A 10 -2.44 6.43 -10.06
C SER A 10 -1.86 7.74 -10.60
N LYS A 11 -0.65 7.72 -11.18
CA LYS A 11 0.12 8.90 -11.67
C LYS A 11 0.33 10.03 -10.64
N LYS A 12 -0.19 9.89 -9.43
CA LYS A 12 -0.09 10.85 -8.32
C LYS A 12 1.16 10.65 -7.47
N ILE A 13 1.79 9.47 -7.56
CA ILE A 13 2.95 9.11 -6.74
C ILE A 13 4.22 9.23 -7.61
N PRO A 14 5.26 9.96 -7.15
CA PRO A 14 6.55 10.03 -7.83
C PRO A 14 7.23 8.66 -7.94
N ALA A 15 7.96 8.43 -9.03
CA ALA A 15 8.76 7.21 -9.20
C ALA A 15 9.81 7.04 -8.09
N ASP A 16 10.32 8.14 -7.54
CA ASP A 16 11.28 8.13 -6.43
C ASP A 16 10.71 7.47 -5.17
N THR A 17 9.39 7.59 -4.94
CA THR A 17 8.72 6.92 -3.81
C THR A 17 8.77 5.40 -3.95
N LEU A 18 8.71 4.85 -5.17
CA LEU A 18 8.86 3.42 -5.39
C LEU A 18 10.25 2.94 -4.96
N LEU A 19 11.30 3.72 -5.29
CA LEU A 19 12.67 3.40 -4.89
C LEU A 19 12.81 3.44 -3.36
N SER A 20 12.34 4.50 -2.70
CA SER A 20 12.39 4.60 -1.23
C SER A 20 11.65 3.46 -0.54
N VAL A 21 10.50 3.03 -1.06
CA VAL A 21 9.76 1.87 -0.52
C VAL A 21 10.53 0.57 -0.75
N SER A 22 11.24 0.44 -1.88
CA SER A 22 12.04 -0.76 -2.20
C SER A 22 13.26 -0.94 -1.30
N GLU A 23 13.79 0.16 -0.74
CA GLU A 23 14.92 0.16 0.19
C GLU A 23 14.51 -0.13 1.64
N VAL A 24 13.21 -0.21 1.94
CA VAL A 24 12.73 -0.54 3.29
C VAL A 24 12.86 -2.04 3.55
N GLU A 25 13.82 -2.40 4.40
CA GLU A 25 14.05 -3.80 4.81
C GLU A 25 13.04 -4.31 5.84
N GLU A 26 12.44 -3.40 6.62
CA GLU A 26 11.50 -3.77 7.68
C GLU A 26 10.06 -3.88 7.12
N PRO A 27 9.46 -5.08 7.08
CA PRO A 27 8.16 -5.30 6.43
C PRO A 27 6.99 -4.55 7.09
N GLY A 28 7.08 -4.26 8.38
CA GLY A 28 6.08 -3.44 9.09
C GLY A 28 6.10 -2.00 8.59
N ARG A 29 7.29 -1.38 8.60
CA ARG A 29 7.50 -0.04 8.02
C ARG A 29 7.16 0.04 6.54
N LEU A 30 7.47 -1.00 5.77
CA LEU A 30 7.10 -1.08 4.36
C LEU A 30 5.58 -0.93 4.20
N ALA A 31 4.82 -1.71 4.97
CA ALA A 31 3.37 -1.68 4.93
C ALA A 31 2.82 -0.29 5.32
N ASP A 32 3.35 0.28 6.40
CA ASP A 32 2.93 1.58 6.91
C ASP A 32 3.24 2.70 5.89
N LEU A 33 4.42 2.68 5.29
CA LEU A 33 4.84 3.66 4.28
C LEU A 33 3.95 3.59 3.04
N ILE A 34 3.72 2.38 2.50
CA ILE A 34 2.82 2.19 1.35
C ILE A 34 1.41 2.70 1.70
N SER A 35 0.88 2.32 2.87
CA SER A 35 -0.47 2.73 3.30
C SER A 35 -0.62 4.25 3.41
N SER A 36 0.45 4.98 3.74
CA SER A 36 0.46 6.44 3.81
C SER A 36 0.30 7.13 2.45
N HIS A 37 0.70 6.46 1.38
CA HIS A 37 0.55 6.93 0.00
C HIS A 37 -0.78 6.53 -0.63
N LEU A 38 -1.54 5.64 0.02
CA LEU A 38 -2.87 5.24 -0.42
C LEU A 38 -3.93 6.20 0.14
N SER A 39 -4.93 6.52 -0.69
CA SER A 39 -6.08 7.32 -0.26
C SER A 39 -7.12 6.45 0.45
N LEU A 40 -6.74 5.88 1.59
CA LEU A 40 -7.59 4.96 2.35
C LEU A 40 -8.71 5.68 3.11
N LYS A 41 -9.88 5.03 3.18
CA LYS A 41 -10.96 5.45 4.07
C LYS A 41 -10.59 5.21 5.53
N VAL A 42 -11.25 5.92 6.45
CA VAL A 42 -10.95 5.84 7.89
C VAL A 42 -11.09 4.41 8.41
N GLU A 43 -12.08 3.67 7.92
CA GLU A 43 -12.33 2.29 8.30
C GLU A 43 -11.15 1.38 7.93
N GLN A 44 -10.59 1.55 6.73
CA GLN A 44 -9.44 0.77 6.27
C GLN A 44 -8.17 1.11 7.06
N LYS A 45 -7.99 2.39 7.43
CA LYS A 45 -6.89 2.81 8.31
C LYS A 45 -6.99 2.17 9.69
N GLN A 46 -8.20 2.09 10.23
CA GLN A 46 -8.45 1.43 11.51
C GLN A 46 -8.15 -0.07 11.43
N GLN A 47 -8.57 -0.74 10.36
CA GLN A 47 -8.24 -2.16 10.15
C GLN A 47 -6.72 -2.41 10.03
N MET A 48 -5.97 -1.50 9.41
CA MET A 48 -4.50 -1.58 9.37
C MET A 48 -3.87 -1.44 10.75
N LEU A 49 -4.39 -0.53 11.59
CA LEU A 49 -3.91 -0.34 12.97
C LEU A 49 -4.22 -1.54 13.87
N GLU A 50 -5.34 -2.21 13.63
CA GLU A 50 -5.75 -3.41 14.37
C GLU A 50 -5.00 -4.68 13.93
N ALA A 51 -4.36 -4.66 12.76
CA ALA A 51 -3.48 -5.72 12.27
C ALA A 51 -2.12 -5.69 13.00
N ILE A 52 -2.11 -6.21 14.23
CA ILE A 52 -0.92 -6.24 15.11
C ILE A 52 0.22 -7.06 14.46
N SER A 53 -0.11 -8.17 13.81
CA SER A 53 0.91 -8.97 13.11
C SER A 53 1.29 -8.34 11.78
N THR A 54 2.61 -8.24 11.52
CA THR A 54 3.14 -7.71 10.27
C THR A 54 2.61 -8.47 9.05
N THR A 55 2.46 -9.79 9.16
CA THR A 55 1.92 -10.63 8.10
C THR A 55 0.48 -10.25 7.76
N GLN A 56 -0.41 -10.14 8.76
CA GLN A 56 -1.79 -9.72 8.51
C GLN A 56 -1.87 -8.32 7.90
N ARG A 57 -0.99 -7.40 8.34
CA ARG A 57 -0.94 -6.05 7.80
C ARG A 57 -0.55 -6.05 6.33
N LEU A 58 0.44 -6.86 5.95
CA LEU A 58 0.87 -7.01 4.56
C LEU A 58 -0.20 -7.67 3.68
N GLU A 59 -0.90 -8.69 4.20
CA GLU A 59 -2.02 -9.34 3.50
C GLU A 59 -3.16 -8.36 3.23
N LEU A 60 -3.60 -7.64 4.27
CA LEU A 60 -4.68 -6.67 4.15
C LEU A 60 -4.27 -5.49 3.25
N LEU A 61 -3.02 -5.03 3.32
CA LEU A 61 -2.50 -4.02 2.39
C LEU A 61 -2.52 -4.51 0.94
N THR A 62 -2.16 -5.78 0.71
CA THR A 62 -2.17 -6.38 -0.62
C THR A 62 -3.59 -6.47 -1.17
N GLU A 63 -4.57 -6.83 -0.34
CA GLU A 63 -5.98 -6.86 -0.73
C GLU A 63 -6.50 -5.46 -1.09
N ILE A 64 -6.15 -4.45 -0.30
CA ILE A 64 -6.50 -3.06 -0.56
C ILE A 64 -5.91 -2.60 -1.89
N LEU A 65 -4.61 -2.85 -2.12
CA LEU A 65 -3.93 -2.49 -3.37
C LEU A 65 -4.55 -3.17 -4.59
N ALA A 66 -4.96 -4.44 -4.45
CA ALA A 66 -5.62 -5.16 -5.53
C ALA A 66 -6.96 -4.49 -5.91
N LYS A 67 -7.79 -4.15 -4.93
CA LYS A 67 -9.07 -3.45 -5.15
C LYS A 67 -8.88 -2.06 -5.77
N GLU A 68 -7.86 -1.33 -5.31
CA GLU A 68 -7.54 -0.02 -5.88
C GLU A 68 -7.06 -0.12 -7.34
N ASN A 69 -6.23 -1.12 -7.65
CA ASN A 69 -5.81 -1.39 -9.03
C ASN A 69 -7.00 -1.76 -9.92
N GLU A 70 -7.92 -2.59 -9.44
CA GLU A 70 -9.15 -2.94 -10.16
C GLU A 70 -10.02 -1.70 -10.44
N MET A 71 -10.18 -0.80 -9.45
CA MET A 71 -10.93 0.45 -9.67
C MET A 71 -10.27 1.39 -10.68
N LEU A 72 -8.94 1.41 -10.75
CA LEU A 72 -8.20 2.23 -11.71
C LEU A 72 -8.16 1.61 -13.13
N GLU A 73 -8.42 0.31 -13.28
CA GLU A 73 -8.47 -0.38 -14.58
C GLU A 73 -9.80 -0.20 -15.30
N VAL A 74 -10.82 0.37 -14.65
CA VAL A 74 -12.17 0.63 -15.20
C VAL A 74 -12.26 2.00 -15.88
#